data_AF-A0A7X7LLE6-F1
#
_entry.id   AF-A0A7X7LLE6-F1
#
_cell.length_a   1.000
_cell.length_b   1.000
_cell.length_c   1.000
_cell.angle_alpha   90.00
_cell.angle_beta   90.00
_cell.angle_gamma   90.00
#
_symmetry.space_group_name_H-M   'P 1'
#
loop_
_entity.id
_entity.type
_entity.pdbx_description
1 polymer ?
#
loop_
_entity_poly.entity_id
_entity_poly.type
_entity_poly.pdbx_seq_one_letter_code
_entity_poly.pdbx_strand_id
1 'polypeptide(L)'
;YYALGHLHCPQSLGQDKKLCYSGSPIQLSFSERENKNRVMLLTLDQGSLDVQSIPAPVNRKLIKIKGNVSEIKSKLNNYTSGQNPLIDFIEIEAVEDDNNPLKILELEELVDNFKHPSARILKHRISTIARTTSISDIYDENQNLTELNPLDVFIKRIELEVMEPETKEKLIEAFRELFEETENNPEDR
;
A
#
# COMPACT_ATOMS: atom_id res chain seq x y z
N TYR A 1 -21.44 -29.26 11.85
CA TYR A 1 -20.39 -28.22 11.77
C TYR A 1 -19.56 -28.49 10.53
N TYR A 2 -19.22 -27.45 9.78
CA TYR A 2 -18.40 -27.54 8.59
C TYR A 2 -17.10 -26.80 8.86
N ALA A 3 -16.02 -27.56 9.01
CA ALA A 3 -14.67 -27.03 9.17
C ALA A 3 -14.12 -26.68 7.78
N LEU A 4 -14.00 -25.38 7.50
CA LEU A 4 -13.46 -24.84 6.25
C LEU A 4 -12.03 -24.35 6.46
N GLY A 5 -11.22 -24.38 5.39
CA GLY A 5 -9.81 -23.97 5.40
C GLY A 5 -9.49 -22.95 4.31
N HIS A 6 -8.21 -22.79 3.95
CA HIS A 6 -7.70 -21.86 2.91
C HIS A 6 -7.67 -20.37 3.29
N LEU A 7 -8.72 -19.84 3.94
CA LEU A 7 -8.74 -18.43 4.36
C LEU A 7 -8.03 -18.25 5.70
N HIS A 8 -7.05 -17.35 5.75
CA HIS A 8 -6.28 -17.06 6.97
C HIS A 8 -7.02 -16.16 7.95
N CYS A 9 -7.94 -15.33 7.47
CA CYS A 9 -8.79 -14.51 8.33
C CYS A 9 -9.92 -15.38 8.92
N PRO A 10 -10.02 -15.48 10.26
CA PRO A 10 -11.09 -16.21 10.92
C PRO A 10 -12.45 -15.60 10.60
N GLN A 11 -13.40 -16.42 10.15
CA GLN A 11 -14.76 -15.97 9.85
C GLN A 11 -15.76 -17.12 9.98
N SER A 12 -17.01 -16.78 10.27
CA SER A 12 -18.11 -17.73 10.37
C SER A 12 -19.24 -17.26 9.45
N LEU A 13 -19.78 -18.16 8.64
CA LEU A 13 -20.79 -17.88 7.64
C LEU A 13 -22.15 -18.47 8.03
N GLY A 14 -23.22 -17.80 7.58
CA GLY A 14 -24.60 -18.16 7.83
C GLY A 14 -25.10 -17.76 9.23
N GLN A 15 -26.43 -17.68 9.38
CA GLN A 15 -27.08 -17.30 10.65
C GLN A 15 -26.73 -18.29 11.78
N ASP A 16 -26.65 -19.58 11.43
CA ASP A 16 -26.32 -20.66 12.36
C ASP A 16 -24.83 -20.74 12.73
N LYS A 17 -23.94 -19.97 12.07
CA LYS A 17 -22.48 -20.01 12.24
C LYS A 17 -21.86 -21.43 12.19
N LYS A 18 -22.51 -22.37 11.50
CA LYS A 18 -22.04 -23.76 11.38
C LYS A 18 -20.93 -23.93 10.34
N LEU A 19 -20.75 -22.97 9.43
CA LEU A 19 -19.68 -22.94 8.43
C LEU A 19 -18.58 -22.01 8.94
N CYS A 20 -17.45 -22.59 9.33
CA CYS A 20 -16.40 -21.84 10.02
C CYS A 20 -15.07 -21.99 9.31
N TYR A 21 -14.46 -20.86 8.97
CA TYR A 21 -13.03 -20.76 8.72
C TYR A 21 -12.38 -20.42 10.06
N SER A 22 -11.54 -21.32 10.58
CA SER A 22 -10.78 -21.07 11.80
C SER A 22 -9.78 -19.92 11.63
N GLY A 23 -9.36 -19.66 10.39
CA GLY A 23 -8.21 -18.83 10.08
C GLY A 23 -6.90 -19.55 10.38
N SER A 24 -5.79 -18.83 10.20
CA SER A 24 -4.47 -19.26 10.65
C SER A 24 -4.33 -19.05 12.17
N PRO A 25 -3.48 -19.81 12.87
CA PRO A 25 -3.18 -19.57 14.29
C PRO A 25 -2.18 -18.41 14.51
N ILE A 26 -1.51 -17.97 13.44
CA ILE A 26 -0.54 -16.86 13.44
C ILE A 26 -0.80 -15.93 12.27
N GLN A 27 -0.37 -14.67 12.37
CA GLN A 27 -0.43 -13.72 11.27
C GLN A 27 0.68 -14.02 10.26
N LEU A 28 0.30 -14.28 9.00
CA LEU A 28 1.22 -14.68 7.93
C LEU A 28 1.63 -13.50 7.04
N SER A 29 0.85 -12.41 7.05
CA SER A 29 1.10 -11.22 6.24
C SER A 29 0.65 -9.92 6.94
N PHE A 30 1.17 -8.77 6.52
CA PHE A 30 0.83 -7.47 7.12
C PHE A 30 -0.64 -7.06 6.97
N SER A 31 -1.38 -7.62 6.00
CA SER A 31 -2.82 -7.42 5.88
C SER A 31 -3.60 -8.11 7.00
N GLU A 32 -3.01 -9.11 7.65
CA GLU A 32 -3.60 -9.89 8.74
C GLU A 32 -3.32 -9.29 10.13
N ARG A 33 -2.68 -8.12 10.22
CA ARG A 33 -2.26 -7.50 11.50
C ARG A 33 -3.39 -7.28 12.51
N GLU A 34 -4.62 -7.09 12.03
CA GLU A 34 -5.83 -6.91 12.86
C GLU A 34 -6.60 -8.22 13.09
N ASN A 35 -6.12 -9.34 12.53
CA ASN A 35 -6.82 -10.61 12.66
C ASN A 35 -6.82 -11.07 14.10
N LYS A 36 -8.01 -11.47 14.57
CA LYS A 36 -8.20 -12.14 15.86
C LYS A 36 -8.01 -13.64 15.66
N ASN A 37 -6.77 -14.06 15.38
CA ASN A 37 -6.41 -15.46 15.18
C ASN A 37 -6.94 -16.32 16.33
N ARG A 38 -7.44 -17.52 16.00
CA ARG A 38 -8.13 -18.38 16.96
C ARG A 38 -7.97 -19.86 16.61
N VAL A 39 -8.26 -20.70 17.58
CA VAL A 39 -8.47 -22.13 17.41
C VAL A 39 -9.92 -22.44 17.76
N MET A 40 -10.56 -23.33 17.00
CA MET A 40 -11.91 -23.80 17.28
C MET A 40 -11.81 -25.12 18.06
N LEU A 41 -12.27 -25.14 19.31
CA LEU A 41 -12.39 -26.35 20.11
C LEU A 41 -13.81 -26.91 19.92
N LEU A 42 -13.89 -28.16 19.49
CA LEU A 42 -15.15 -28.86 19.29
C LEU A 42 -15.24 -30.00 20.30
N THR A 43 -16.33 -30.05 21.06
CA THR A 43 -16.62 -31.11 22.01
C THR A 43 -17.85 -31.86 21.53
N LEU A 44 -17.71 -33.17 21.27
CA LEU A 44 -18.81 -34.04 20.91
C LEU A 44 -19.15 -34.93 22.10
N ASP A 45 -20.40 -34.86 22.56
CA ASP A 45 -20.90 -35.72 23.63
C ASP A 45 -22.35 -36.13 23.38
N GLN A 46 -22.62 -37.44 23.38
CA GLN A 46 -23.96 -38.03 23.17
C GLN A 46 -24.76 -37.45 22.00
N GLY A 47 -24.09 -37.10 20.89
CA GLY A 47 -24.72 -36.50 19.71
C GLY A 47 -24.94 -34.99 19.79
N SER A 48 -24.63 -34.36 20.91
CA SER A 48 -24.50 -32.91 21.03
C SER A 48 -23.12 -32.45 20.57
N LEU A 49 -23.05 -31.22 20.05
CA LEU A 49 -21.82 -30.58 19.63
C LEU A 49 -21.71 -29.20 20.27
N ASP A 50 -20.73 -29.03 21.15
CA ASP A 50 -20.31 -27.72 21.66
C ASP A 50 -19.13 -27.18 20.85
N VAL A 51 -19.13 -25.87 20.61
CA VAL A 51 -18.14 -25.21 19.75
C VAL A 51 -17.65 -23.95 20.44
N GLN A 52 -16.36 -23.91 20.75
CA GLN A 52 -15.71 -22.80 21.45
C GLN A 52 -14.63 -22.16 20.59
N SER A 53 -14.57 -20.84 20.61
CA SER A 53 -13.54 -20.05 19.93
C SER A 53 -12.50 -19.63 20.95
N ILE A 54 -11.30 -20.21 20.86
CA ILE A 54 -10.18 -19.93 21.77
C ILE A 54 -9.22 -18.96 21.06
N PRO A 55 -8.97 -17.74 21.57
CA PRO A 55 -8.00 -16.83 20.99
C PRO A 55 -6.60 -17.45 20.93
N ALA A 56 -5.92 -17.31 19.80
CA ALA A 56 -4.51 -17.69 19.69
C ALA A 56 -3.62 -16.59 20.29
N PRO A 57 -2.53 -16.94 20.99
CA PRO A 57 -1.62 -15.95 21.55
C PRO A 57 -0.88 -15.19 20.44
N VAL A 58 -0.77 -13.87 20.61
CA VAL A 58 -0.01 -13.00 19.69
C VAL A 58 1.41 -12.85 20.22
N ASN A 59 2.33 -13.67 19.72
CA ASN A 59 3.73 -13.69 20.17
C ASN A 59 4.63 -12.67 19.45
N ARG A 60 4.15 -12.07 18.36
CA ARG A 60 4.82 -11.06 17.53
C ARG A 60 3.76 -10.09 17.01
N LYS A 61 4.02 -8.78 17.02
CA LYS A 61 3.15 -7.82 16.31
C LYS A 61 3.65 -7.55 14.90
N LEU A 62 2.69 -7.39 13.99
CA LEU A 62 2.88 -6.79 12.68
C LEU A 62 2.37 -5.36 12.72
N ILE A 63 3.23 -4.39 12.41
CA ILE A 63 2.96 -2.98 12.64
C ILE A 63 3.03 -2.25 11.30
N LYS A 64 2.08 -1.36 11.07
CA LYS A 64 2.07 -0.49 9.90
C LYS A 64 2.32 0.94 10.35
N ILE A 65 3.37 1.56 9.84
CA ILE A 65 3.68 2.97 10.06
C ILE A 65 3.39 3.72 8.76
N LYS A 66 2.45 4.65 8.81
CA LYS A 66 2.05 5.49 7.67
C LYS A 66 2.27 6.97 8.00
N GLY A 67 2.67 7.76 7.01
CA GLY A 67 2.88 9.21 7.11
C GLY A 67 3.83 9.70 6.01
N ASN A 68 4.20 10.97 6.02
CA ASN A 68 5.38 11.41 5.24
C ASN A 68 6.67 10.87 5.88
N VAL A 69 7.80 10.98 5.18
CA VAL A 69 9.10 10.45 5.61
C VAL A 69 9.54 11.07 6.95
N SER A 70 9.30 12.36 7.14
CA SER A 70 9.62 13.07 8.39
C SER A 70 8.83 12.53 9.60
N GLU A 71 7.54 12.25 9.41
CA GLU A 71 6.69 11.63 10.42
C GLU A 71 7.10 10.19 10.69
N ILE A 72 7.41 9.41 9.65
CA ILE A 72 7.86 8.03 9.77
C ILE A 72 9.14 7.98 10.60
N LYS A 73 10.11 8.84 10.31
CA LYS A 73 11.35 8.99 11.09
C LYS A 73 11.05 9.27 12.56
N SER A 74 10.14 10.20 12.83
CA SER A 74 9.71 10.51 14.19
C SER A 74 9.03 9.33 14.89
N LYS A 75 8.19 8.57 14.18
CA LYS A 75 7.49 7.38 14.70
C LYS A 75 8.47 6.24 14.98
N LEU A 76 9.47 6.03 14.11
CA LEU A 76 10.51 5.03 14.29
C LEU A 76 11.44 5.37 15.47
N ASN A 77 11.83 6.63 15.62
CA ASN A 77 12.69 7.07 16.73
C ASN A 77 12.03 6.91 18.10
N ASN A 78 10.71 7.12 18.17
CA ASN A 78 9.92 6.96 19.39
C ASN A 78 9.30 5.57 19.53
N TYR A 79 9.65 4.65 18.62
CA TYR A 79 9.07 3.32 18.63
C TYR A 79 9.52 2.56 19.86
N THR A 80 8.54 2.00 20.58
CA THR A 80 8.78 1.09 21.70
C THR A 80 7.98 -0.18 21.44
N SER A 81 8.66 -1.32 21.51
CA SER A 81 8.00 -2.62 21.37
C SER A 81 7.24 -2.95 22.66
N GLY A 82 6.18 -3.76 22.51
CA GLY A 82 5.48 -4.30 23.67
C GLY A 82 6.25 -5.41 24.38
N GLN A 83 5.62 -6.03 25.38
CA GLN A 83 6.17 -7.21 26.07
C GLN A 83 5.98 -8.52 25.28
N ASN A 84 6.15 -8.48 23.96
CA ASN A 84 6.04 -9.68 23.14
C ASN A 84 7.35 -10.49 23.22
N PRO A 85 7.28 -11.83 23.21
CA PRO A 85 8.47 -12.68 23.25
C PRO A 85 9.32 -12.61 21.97
N LEU A 86 8.73 -12.20 20.83
CA LEU A 86 9.42 -12.10 19.54
C LEU A 86 9.51 -10.65 19.09
N ILE A 87 10.56 -10.35 18.30
CA ILE A 87 10.72 -9.03 17.67
C ILE A 87 9.53 -8.70 16.79
N ASP A 88 9.09 -7.45 16.82
CA ASP A 88 8.00 -6.94 16.01
C ASP A 88 8.48 -6.68 14.56
N PHE A 89 7.56 -6.84 13.61
CA PHE A 89 7.84 -6.53 12.20
C PHE A 89 7.09 -5.29 11.77
N ILE A 90 7.77 -4.42 11.04
CA ILE A 90 7.26 -3.12 10.60
C ILE A 90 7.14 -3.10 9.07
N GLU A 91 5.97 -2.68 8.60
CA GLU A 91 5.70 -2.22 7.23
C GLU A 91 5.60 -0.69 7.23
N ILE A 92 6.34 -0.04 6.34
CA ILE A 92 6.30 1.41 6.15
C ILE A 92 5.50 1.76 4.90
N GLU A 93 4.61 2.74 5.02
CA GLU A 93 3.90 3.36 3.92
C GLU A 93 4.11 4.88 3.95
N ALA A 94 5.12 5.34 3.21
CA ALA A 94 5.40 6.75 3.04
C ALA A 94 4.47 7.38 2.01
N VAL A 95 3.89 8.51 2.36
CA VAL A 95 3.02 9.32 1.51
C VAL A 95 3.51 10.75 1.53
N GLU A 96 4.00 11.24 0.39
CA GLU A 96 4.50 12.61 0.20
C GLU A 96 3.58 13.41 -0.72
N ASP A 97 3.58 14.73 -0.60
CA ASP A 97 2.75 15.60 -1.45
C ASP A 97 3.34 15.78 -2.86
N ASP A 98 4.66 15.65 -3.00
CA ASP A 98 5.39 15.81 -4.26
C ASP A 98 6.26 14.60 -4.58
N ASN A 99 6.64 14.45 -5.85
CA ASN A 99 7.58 13.42 -6.28
C ASN A 99 9.01 13.92 -6.17
N ASN A 100 9.48 14.07 -4.93
CA ASN A 100 10.85 14.49 -4.65
C ASN A 100 11.79 13.26 -4.50
N PRO A 101 12.77 13.05 -5.41
CA PRO A 101 13.70 11.93 -5.32
C PRO A 101 14.52 11.90 -4.02
N LEU A 102 14.75 13.07 -3.40
CA LEU A 102 15.45 13.15 -2.12
C LEU A 102 14.68 12.45 -0.99
N LYS A 103 13.34 12.43 -1.05
CA LYS A 103 12.50 11.73 -0.06
C LYS A 103 12.60 10.22 -0.18
N ILE A 104 12.78 9.72 -1.41
CA ILE A 104 13.04 8.31 -1.65
C ILE A 104 14.37 7.92 -1.00
N LEU A 105 15.44 8.68 -1.29
CA LEU A 105 16.75 8.43 -0.69
C LEU A 105 16.73 8.54 0.85
N GLU A 106 16.06 9.56 1.40
CA GLU A 106 15.92 9.73 2.85
C GLU A 106 15.22 8.53 3.50
N LEU A 107 14.20 7.96 2.83
CA LEU A 107 13.51 6.77 3.32
C LEU A 107 14.39 5.52 3.26
N GLU A 108 15.13 5.30 2.17
CA GLU A 108 16.06 4.16 2.05
C GLU A 108 17.14 4.22 3.14
N GLU A 109 17.78 5.39 3.32
CA GLU A 109 18.78 5.59 4.37
C GLU A 109 18.19 5.35 5.77
N LEU A 110 16.96 5.78 6.01
CA LEU A 110 16.26 5.56 7.28
C LEU A 110 16.02 4.07 7.54
N VAL A 111 15.63 3.31 6.52
CA VAL A 111 15.38 1.86 6.61
C VAL A 111 16.68 1.10 6.84
N ASP A 112 17.73 1.40 6.08
CA ASP A 112 19.03 0.72 6.17
C ASP A 112 19.72 0.96 7.52
N ASN A 113 19.57 2.16 8.08
CA ASN A 113 20.16 2.52 9.37
C ASN A 113 19.27 2.18 10.57
N PHE A 114 18.05 1.70 10.36
CA PHE A 114 17.15 1.36 11.46
C PHE A 114 17.65 0.14 12.22
N LYS A 115 18.15 0.38 13.44
CA LYS A 115 18.59 -0.66 14.37
C LYS A 115 17.79 -0.54 15.66
N HIS A 116 16.97 -1.56 15.94
CA HIS A 116 16.17 -1.62 17.15
C HIS A 116 16.23 -3.04 17.76
N PRO A 117 16.40 -3.19 19.10
CA PRO A 117 16.57 -4.50 19.72
C PRO A 117 15.33 -5.40 19.59
N SER A 118 14.14 -4.80 19.48
CA SER A 118 12.86 -5.51 19.52
C SER A 118 12.00 -5.31 18.27
N ALA A 119 12.53 -4.70 17.20
CA ALA A 119 11.76 -4.49 15.98
C ALA A 119 12.64 -4.49 14.73
N ARG A 120 12.03 -4.86 13.60
CA ARG A 120 12.69 -4.87 12.30
C ARG A 120 11.75 -4.42 11.20
N ILE A 121 12.23 -3.55 10.32
CA ILE A 121 11.52 -3.18 9.09
C ILE A 121 11.71 -4.33 8.08
N LEU A 122 10.60 -4.82 7.52
CA LEU A 122 10.62 -5.89 6.51
C LEU A 122 10.11 -5.46 5.15
N LYS A 123 9.36 -4.36 5.10
CA LYS A 123 8.75 -3.85 3.88
C LYS A 123 8.57 -2.35 4.00
N HIS A 124 8.91 -1.62 2.95
CA HIS A 124 8.65 -0.20 2.85
C HIS A 124 8.20 0.14 1.43
N ARG A 125 7.43 1.20 1.31
CA ARG A 125 7.07 1.81 0.03
C ARG A 125 6.87 3.31 0.23
N ILE A 126 7.12 4.07 -0.83
CA ILE A 126 6.79 5.48 -0.93
C ILE A 126 5.85 5.69 -2.11
N SER A 127 4.84 6.52 -1.89
CA SER A 127 3.88 6.94 -2.91
C SER A 127 3.66 8.43 -2.77
N THR A 128 3.37 9.10 -3.87
CA THR A 128 3.01 10.51 -3.84
C THR A 128 1.51 10.65 -3.87
N ILE A 129 0.99 11.64 -3.15
CA ILE A 129 -0.32 12.24 -3.41
C ILE A 129 -0.14 13.11 -4.65
N ALA A 130 0.27 12.50 -5.76
CA ALA A 130 -0.09 13.10 -7.02
C ALA A 130 -1.60 13.30 -6.91
N ARG A 131 -2.06 14.55 -7.02
CA ARG A 131 -3.46 14.80 -7.38
C ARG A 131 -3.65 14.01 -8.66
N THR A 132 -4.12 12.78 -8.53
CA THR A 132 -4.86 12.10 -9.56
C THR A 132 -6.17 12.87 -9.67
N THR A 133 -6.10 14.08 -10.22
CA THR A 133 -6.92 14.33 -11.38
C THR A 133 -6.36 13.34 -12.39
N SER A 134 -6.93 12.13 -12.41
CA SER A 134 -6.62 11.20 -13.48
C SER A 134 -6.88 11.99 -14.77
N ILE A 135 -6.11 11.77 -15.82
CA ILE A 135 -6.41 12.40 -17.11
C ILE A 135 -7.88 12.12 -17.49
N SER A 136 -8.41 10.98 -17.05
CA SER A 136 -9.82 10.57 -17.05
C SER A 136 -10.81 11.55 -16.40
N ASP A 137 -10.41 12.31 -15.37
CA ASP A 137 -11.27 13.27 -14.68
C ASP A 137 -11.29 14.65 -15.38
N ILE A 138 -10.36 14.89 -16.31
CA ILE A 138 -10.20 16.15 -17.07
C ILE A 138 -10.94 16.07 -18.40
N TYR A 139 -11.12 14.87 -18.93
CA TYR A 139 -11.96 14.61 -20.09
C TYR A 139 -13.33 14.15 -19.58
N ASP A 140 -14.33 15.05 -19.62
CA ASP A 140 -15.74 14.69 -19.49
C ASP A 140 -16.03 13.43 -20.32
N GLU A 141 -16.91 12.56 -19.83
CA GLU A 141 -17.33 11.25 -20.40
C GLU A 141 -17.77 11.27 -21.89
N ASN A 142 -17.73 12.42 -22.57
CA ASN A 142 -18.15 12.63 -23.95
C ASN A 142 -17.03 12.91 -24.96
N GLN A 143 -15.74 12.90 -24.58
CA GLN A 143 -14.64 12.99 -25.55
C GLN A 143 -13.98 11.62 -25.74
N ASN A 144 -14.17 11.01 -26.91
CA ASN A 144 -13.49 9.78 -27.30
C ASN A 144 -11.97 9.97 -27.21
N LEU A 145 -11.30 9.16 -26.40
CA LEU A 145 -9.84 9.18 -26.19
C LEU A 145 -9.04 9.03 -27.50
N THR A 146 -9.69 8.56 -28.57
CA THR A 146 -9.12 8.35 -29.90
C THR A 146 -8.93 9.61 -30.74
N GLU A 147 -9.39 10.78 -30.29
CA GLU A 147 -9.30 12.05 -31.05
C GLU A 147 -8.32 13.08 -30.46
N LEU A 148 -7.59 12.74 -29.40
CA LEU A 148 -6.72 13.70 -28.71
C LEU A 148 -5.31 13.73 -29.29
N ASN A 149 -4.87 14.91 -29.72
CA ASN A 149 -3.49 15.13 -30.13
C ASN A 149 -2.56 14.96 -28.91
N PRO A 150 -1.45 14.19 -29.01
CA PRO A 150 -0.45 14.07 -27.95
C PRO A 150 0.03 15.41 -27.36
N LEU A 151 0.12 16.46 -28.18
CA LEU A 151 0.48 17.80 -27.74
C LEU A 151 -0.55 18.40 -26.77
N ASP A 152 -1.84 18.19 -27.03
CA ASP A 152 -2.92 18.72 -26.17
C ASP A 152 -2.94 18.00 -24.81
N VAL A 153 -2.63 16.70 -24.80
CA VAL A 153 -2.49 15.92 -23.57
C VAL A 153 -1.29 16.43 -22.75
N PHE A 154 -0.16 16.69 -23.42
CA PHE A 154 1.04 17.21 -22.77
C PHE A 154 0.82 18.60 -22.17
N ILE A 155 0.19 19.53 -22.91
CA ILE A 155 -0.13 20.88 -22.43
C ILE A 155 -1.01 20.80 -21.18
N LYS A 156 -2.11 20.04 -21.22
CA LYS A 156 -2.99 19.86 -20.06
C LYS A 156 -2.26 19.26 -18.86
N ARG A 157 -1.32 18.33 -19.09
CA ARG A 157 -0.53 17.73 -18.01
C ARG A 157 0.44 18.74 -17.37
N ILE A 158 1.05 19.61 -18.16
CA ILE A 158 1.96 20.69 -17.72
C ILE A 158 1.21 21.80 -16.97
N GLU A 159 -0.06 22.07 -17.32
CA GLU A 159 -0.89 23.04 -16.60
C GLU A 159 -1.11 22.65 -15.12
N LEU A 160 -1.18 21.34 -14.83
CA LEU A 160 -1.36 20.81 -13.48
C LEU A 160 -0.09 20.82 -12.62
N GLU A 161 1.08 20.96 -13.23
CA GLU A 161 2.35 21.01 -12.52
C GLU A 161 2.63 22.43 -11.99
N VAL A 162 3.14 22.53 -10.76
CA VAL A 162 3.51 23.82 -10.16
C VAL A 162 4.94 24.15 -10.57
N MET A 163 5.07 24.96 -11.61
CA MET A 163 6.35 25.36 -12.20
C MET A 163 6.30 26.79 -12.74
N GLU A 164 7.47 27.44 -12.85
CA GLU A 164 7.59 28.79 -13.40
C GLU A 164 7.10 28.86 -14.86
N PRO A 165 6.39 29.92 -15.28
CA PRO A 165 5.82 30.04 -16.63
C PRO A 165 6.86 29.86 -17.75
N GLU A 166 8.05 30.44 -17.57
CA GLU A 166 9.14 30.36 -18.54
C GLU A 166 9.65 28.91 -18.71
N THR A 167 9.58 28.10 -17.65
CA THR A 167 9.98 26.68 -17.73
C THR A 167 8.93 25.85 -18.44
N LYS A 168 7.64 26.18 -18.25
CA LYS A 168 6.54 25.51 -18.95
C LYS A 168 6.62 25.77 -20.47
N GLU A 169 6.90 27.00 -20.89
CA GLU A 169 7.06 27.34 -22.30
C GLU A 169 8.22 26.56 -22.95
N LYS A 170 9.39 26.53 -22.31
CA LYS A 170 10.55 25.77 -22.80
C LYS A 170 10.26 24.27 -22.94
N LEU A 171 9.51 23.69 -22.00
CA LEU A 171 9.13 22.28 -22.05
C LEU A 171 8.14 21.98 -23.19
N ILE A 172 7.20 22.90 -23.45
CA ILE A 172 6.26 22.76 -24.57
C ILE A 172 7.00 22.86 -25.91
N GLU A 173 7.98 23.77 -26.02
CA GLU A 173 8.81 23.91 -27.22
C GLU A 173 9.67 22.66 -27.46
N ALA A 174 10.39 22.18 -26.44
CA ALA A 174 11.18 20.96 -26.54
C ALA A 174 10.33 19.72 -26.88
N PHE A 175 9.11 19.63 -26.35
CA PHE A 175 8.19 18.54 -26.69
C PHE A 175 7.77 18.59 -28.16
N ARG A 176 7.50 19.78 -28.72
CA ARG A 176 7.16 19.94 -30.13
C ARG A 176 8.30 19.50 -31.04
N GLU A 177 9.52 19.93 -30.74
CA GLU A 177 10.71 19.55 -31.51
C GLU A 177 10.90 18.02 -31.53
N LEU A 178 10.85 17.38 -30.36
CA LEU A 178 10.98 15.93 -30.25
C LEU A 178 9.83 15.18 -30.96
N PHE A 179 8.61 15.69 -30.87
CA PHE A 179 7.46 15.08 -31.52
C PHE A 179 7.59 15.15 -33.05
N GLU A 180 7.97 16.31 -33.59
CA GLU A 180 8.25 16.48 -35.02
C GLU A 180 9.41 15.58 -35.48
N GLU A 181 10.45 15.42 -34.67
CA GLU A 181 11.56 14.52 -34.98
C GLU A 181 11.08 13.06 -35.05
N THR A 182 10.24 12.62 -34.13
CA THR A 182 9.68 11.25 -34.13
C THR A 182 8.71 10.98 -35.27
N GLU A 183 7.95 11.98 -35.74
CA GLU A 183 7.06 11.81 -36.90
C GLU A 183 7.80 11.83 -38.24
N ASN A 184 8.93 12.53 -38.31
CA ASN A 184 9.69 12.71 -39.55
C ASN A 184 10.85 11.71 -39.74
N ASN A 185 11.15 10.87 -38.74
CA ASN A 185 12.23 9.88 -38.83
C ASN A 185 11.70 8.51 -39.31
N PRO A 186 11.99 8.08 -40.55
CA PRO A 186 11.39 6.88 -41.14
C PRO A 186 11.97 5.54 -40.62
N GLU A 187 12.90 5.54 -39.67
CA GLU A 187 13.49 4.30 -39.14
C GLU A 187 12.66 3.62 -38.02
N ASP A 188 11.59 4.25 -37.52
CA ASP A 188 10.76 3.72 -36.42
C ASP A 188 9.29 3.41 -36.82
N ARG A 189 9.02 3.18 -38.11
CA ARG A 189 7.75 2.63 -38.61
C ARG A 189 7.87 1.19 -39.12
#